data_AF-A0A6I7WN62-F1
#
_entry.id   AF-A0A6I7WN62-F1
#
_cell.length_a   1.000
_cell.length_b   1.000
_cell.length_c   1.000
_cell.angle_alpha   90.00
_cell.angle_beta   90.00
_cell.angle_gamma   90.00
#
_symmetry.space_group_name_H-M   'P 1'
#
loop_
_entity.id
_entity.type
_entity.pdbx_description
1 polymer ?
#
loop_
_entity_poly.entity_id
_entity_poly.type
_entity_poly.pdbx_seq_one_letter_code
_entity_poly.pdbx_strand_id
1 'polypeptide(L)'
;MATNIAELSLWGTQIGAVVWHPDLQYGEFQYSAALQGSGIEPCPITMPVRNEPYEFRSLNKATFKGLPGMLADMLPDKFGNALIDQWLVRQGRNKSDFNPVERLCYIGNRGMGALEFAPLLGADKLTDTPINIQQMVKLASDILTARKINIQLNNEKIIIFRCYILLL
;
A
#
# COMPACT_ATOMS: atom_id res chain seq x y z
N MET A 1 -12.54 -6.48 11.85
CA MET A 1 -11.54 -6.00 12.82
C MET A 1 -10.42 -5.34 12.04
N ALA A 2 -9.84 -4.26 12.54
CA ALA A 2 -8.70 -3.62 11.88
C ALA A 2 -7.47 -4.54 12.00
N THR A 3 -6.88 -4.91 10.87
CA THR A 3 -5.68 -5.74 10.84
C THR A 3 -4.47 -4.87 11.13
N ASN A 4 -3.78 -5.15 12.23
CA ASN A 4 -2.52 -4.49 12.57
C ASN A 4 -1.28 -5.32 12.23
N ILE A 5 -1.45 -6.59 11.85
CA ILE A 5 -0.34 -7.49 11.54
C ILE A 5 -0.57 -8.11 10.18
N ALA A 6 0.43 -7.98 9.31
CA ALA A 6 0.43 -8.64 8.01
C ALA A 6 1.69 -9.47 7.83
N GLU A 7 1.52 -10.65 7.25
CA GLU A 7 2.59 -11.44 6.69
C GLU A 7 2.96 -10.93 5.30
N LEU A 8 4.24 -11.02 4.98
CA LEU A 8 4.80 -10.65 3.70
C LEU A 8 5.39 -11.87 3.04
N SER A 9 5.09 -12.01 1.75
CA SER A 9 5.66 -13.04 0.89
C SER A 9 6.30 -12.41 -0.34
N LEU A 10 7.33 -13.06 -0.87
CA LEU A 10 7.98 -12.75 -2.14
C LEU A 10 7.83 -13.98 -3.05
N TRP A 11 7.07 -13.87 -4.13
CA TRP A 11 6.76 -15.00 -5.02
C TRP A 11 6.25 -16.24 -4.28
N GLY A 12 5.33 -16.06 -3.33
CA GLY A 12 4.78 -17.14 -2.50
C GLY A 12 5.72 -17.67 -1.40
N THR A 13 6.96 -17.17 -1.30
CA THR A 13 7.87 -17.51 -0.19
C THR A 13 7.71 -16.50 0.93
N GLN A 14 7.40 -16.95 2.14
CA GLN A 14 7.24 -16.05 3.29
C GLN A 14 8.58 -15.37 3.63
N ILE A 15 8.59 -14.03 3.62
CA ILE A 15 9.81 -13.25 3.88
C ILE A 15 9.85 -12.55 5.23
N GLY A 16 8.70 -12.38 5.89
CA GLY A 16 8.64 -11.67 7.15
C GLY A 16 7.24 -11.24 7.51
N ALA A 17 7.15 -10.36 8.51
CA ALA A 17 5.91 -9.78 8.96
C ALA A 17 6.08 -8.29 9.29
N VAL A 18 4.99 -7.54 9.15
CA VAL A 18 4.89 -6.14 9.56
C VAL A 18 3.81 -6.00 10.62
N VAL A 19 4.12 -5.24 11.67
CA VAL A 19 3.22 -4.88 12.75
C VAL A 19 3.02 -3.36 12.74
N TRP A 20 1.78 -2.93 12.73
CA TRP A 20 1.40 -1.52 12.88
C TRP A 20 1.18 -1.20 14.36
N HIS A 21 1.86 -0.18 14.87
CA HIS A 21 1.66 0.37 16.21
C HIS A 21 0.75 1.60 16.13
N PRO A 22 -0.55 1.51 16.51
CA PRO A 22 -1.49 2.62 16.33
C PRO A 22 -1.13 3.86 17.14
N ASP A 23 -0.65 3.68 18.37
CA ASP A 23 -0.31 4.77 19.30
C ASP A 23 0.89 5.58 18.81
N LEU A 24 1.88 4.89 18.21
CA LEU A 24 3.13 5.50 17.77
C LEU A 24 3.09 5.91 16.29
N GLN A 25 2.08 5.44 15.56
CA GLN A 25 1.85 5.71 14.13
C GLN A 25 3.06 5.31 13.26
N TYR A 26 3.63 4.13 13.52
CA TYR A 26 4.67 3.52 12.68
C TYR A 26 4.49 2.01 12.57
N GLY A 27 5.04 1.45 11.49
CA GLY A 27 5.15 0.02 11.26
C GLY A 27 6.54 -0.49 11.59
N GLU A 28 6.59 -1.59 12.33
CA GLU A 28 7.79 -2.39 12.58
C GLU A 28 7.78 -3.58 11.62
N PHE A 29 8.88 -3.83 10.93
CA PHE A 29 9.01 -4.98 10.02
C PHE A 29 10.12 -5.91 10.48
N GLN A 30 9.87 -7.21 10.47
CA GLN A 30 10.87 -8.22 10.81
C GLN A 30 11.00 -9.25 9.69
N TYR A 31 12.23 -9.53 9.29
CA TYR A 31 12.52 -10.63 8.37
C TYR A 31 12.31 -11.98 9.04
N SER A 32 11.90 -12.97 8.24
CA SER A 32 11.87 -14.36 8.67
C SER A 32 13.30 -14.88 8.85
N ALA A 33 13.53 -15.66 9.90
CA ALA A 33 14.81 -16.35 10.11
C ALA A 33 15.18 -17.27 8.93
N ALA A 34 14.18 -17.76 8.18
CA ALA A 34 14.38 -18.59 6.99
C ALA A 34 15.11 -17.87 5.83
N LEU A 35 15.14 -16.53 5.80
CA LEU A 35 15.90 -15.79 4.79
C LEU A 35 17.40 -15.72 5.10
N GLN A 36 17.82 -16.01 6.32
CA GLN A 36 19.25 -15.97 6.64
C GLN A 36 19.98 -17.06 5.87
N GLY A 37 21.02 -16.65 5.13
CA GLY A 37 21.79 -17.55 4.27
C GLY A 37 21.10 -17.95 2.97
N SER A 38 19.87 -17.50 2.71
CA SER A 38 19.17 -17.73 1.43
C SER A 38 19.77 -16.95 0.25
N GLY A 39 20.53 -15.89 0.53
CA GLY A 39 21.02 -14.94 -0.48
C GLY A 39 19.95 -13.99 -1.04
N ILE A 40 18.70 -14.09 -0.57
CA ILE A 40 17.61 -13.19 -0.97
C ILE A 40 17.64 -11.97 -0.06
N GLU A 41 17.89 -10.79 -0.62
CA GLU A 41 17.87 -9.53 0.11
C GLU A 41 16.93 -8.56 -0.61
N PRO A 42 15.67 -8.40 -0.15
CA PRO A 42 14.71 -7.53 -0.83
C PRO A 42 15.12 -6.05 -0.85
N CYS A 43 15.87 -5.60 0.16
CA CYS A 43 16.35 -4.22 0.23
C CYS A 43 17.75 -4.13 0.87
N PRO A 44 18.81 -4.59 0.17
CA PRO A 44 20.14 -4.81 0.76
C PRO A 44 20.80 -3.54 1.31
N ILE A 45 20.50 -2.38 0.71
CA ILE A 45 21.14 -1.10 1.07
C ILE A 45 20.55 -0.51 2.36
N THR A 46 19.23 -0.58 2.54
CA THR A 46 18.56 0.09 3.68
C THR A 46 18.00 -0.87 4.72
N MET A 47 17.73 -2.12 4.33
CA MET A 47 17.20 -3.18 5.19
C MET A 47 17.89 -4.52 4.85
N PRO A 48 19.19 -4.66 5.15
CA PRO A 48 19.86 -5.96 4.99
C PRO A 48 19.17 -7.06 5.81
N VAL A 49 19.27 -8.32 5.41
CA VAL A 49 18.60 -9.40 6.15
C VAL A 49 19.26 -9.60 7.51
N ARG A 50 18.49 -9.42 8.59
CA ARG A 50 18.92 -9.62 9.99
C ARG A 50 17.75 -10.09 10.86
N ASN A 51 18.06 -10.52 12.09
CA ASN A 51 17.05 -10.97 13.06
C ASN A 51 16.30 -9.82 13.73
N GLU A 52 16.94 -8.67 13.89
CA GLU A 52 16.38 -7.53 14.57
C GLU A 52 15.32 -6.83 13.73
N PRO A 53 14.22 -6.37 14.34
CA PRO A 53 13.20 -5.60 13.64
C PRO A 53 13.77 -4.32 13.02
N TYR A 54 13.12 -3.88 11.96
CA TYR A 54 13.34 -2.63 11.27
C TYR A 54 12.24 -1.64 11.63
N GLU A 55 12.67 -0.50 12.14
CA GLU A 55 11.81 0.65 12.38
C GLU A 55 12.46 1.91 11.80
N PHE A 56 11.63 2.75 11.19
CA PHE A 56 12.10 3.96 10.52
C PHE A 56 11.34 5.18 11.04
N ARG A 57 11.47 5.43 12.35
CA ARG A 57 10.71 6.48 13.07
C ARG A 57 11.01 7.91 12.57
N SER A 58 12.18 8.13 11.97
CA SER A 58 12.63 9.42 11.45
C SER A 58 12.12 9.74 10.04
N LEU A 59 11.51 8.78 9.34
CA LEU A 59 10.99 9.01 7.99
C LEU A 59 9.76 9.94 8.00
N ASN A 60 9.61 10.69 6.90
CA ASN A 60 8.47 11.59 6.74
C ASN A 60 7.15 10.80 6.69
N LYS A 61 6.30 11.00 7.69
CA LYS A 61 5.00 10.30 7.82
C LYS A 61 4.04 10.58 6.66
N ALA A 62 4.11 11.75 6.02
CA ALA A 62 3.23 12.08 4.91
C ALA A 62 3.55 11.23 3.67
N THR A 63 4.83 10.94 3.43
CA THR A 63 5.33 10.13 2.30
C THR A 63 5.25 8.64 2.60
N PHE A 64 5.84 8.20 3.71
CA PHE A 64 6.02 6.77 4.00
C PHE A 64 4.85 6.15 4.79
N LYS A 65 3.91 6.97 5.26
CA LYS A 65 2.79 6.55 6.12
C LYS A 65 3.24 5.79 7.37
N GLY A 66 4.46 6.06 7.85
CA GLY A 66 5.04 5.39 9.02
C GLY A 66 5.56 3.98 8.74
N LEU A 67 5.56 3.51 7.48
CA LEU A 67 6.11 2.21 7.09
C LEU A 67 7.58 2.33 6.65
N PRO A 68 8.35 1.21 6.68
CA PRO A 68 9.63 1.11 5.98
C PRO A 68 9.49 1.44 4.49
N GLY A 69 10.55 1.99 3.89
CA GLY A 69 10.55 2.44 2.49
C GLY A 69 10.10 1.37 1.50
N MET A 70 10.61 0.14 1.66
CA MET A 70 10.22 -1.02 0.85
C MET A 70 8.71 -1.28 0.85
N LEU A 71 8.04 -1.08 2.00
CA LEU A 71 6.60 -1.34 2.12
C LEU A 71 5.76 -0.14 1.69
N ALA A 72 6.25 1.07 1.97
CA ALA A 72 5.58 2.29 1.56
C ALA A 72 5.45 2.42 0.03
N ASP A 73 6.40 1.88 -0.73
CA ASP A 73 6.39 1.90 -2.19
C ASP A 73 5.24 1.06 -2.79
N MET A 74 4.78 0.05 -2.05
CA MET A 74 3.64 -0.79 -2.44
C MET A 74 2.29 -0.13 -2.16
N LEU A 75 2.26 0.98 -1.40
CA LEU A 75 1.01 1.67 -1.12
C LEU A 75 0.41 2.26 -2.41
N PRO A 76 -0.92 2.33 -2.50
CA PRO A 76 -1.55 2.86 -3.70
C PRO A 76 -1.22 4.35 -3.86
N ASP A 77 -1.28 4.82 -5.10
CA ASP A 77 -1.08 6.23 -5.41
C ASP A 77 -2.26 7.11 -4.92
N LYS A 78 -2.23 8.41 -5.23
CA LYS A 78 -3.31 9.34 -4.81
C LYS A 78 -4.67 8.95 -5.38
N PHE A 79 -4.73 8.34 -6.55
CA PHE A 79 -5.99 7.92 -7.16
C PHE A 79 -6.52 6.63 -6.52
N GLY A 80 -5.68 5.62 -6.34
CA GLY A 80 -6.01 4.38 -5.66
C GLY A 80 -6.45 4.59 -4.21
N ASN A 81 -5.77 5.49 -3.47
CA ASN A 81 -6.22 5.87 -2.13
C ASN A 81 -7.63 6.49 -2.15
N ALA A 82 -7.94 7.36 -3.12
CA ALA A 82 -9.25 7.97 -3.22
C ALA A 82 -10.36 6.95 -3.54
N LEU A 83 -10.07 5.94 -4.36
CA LEU A 83 -10.96 4.82 -4.65
C LEU A 83 -11.27 4.00 -3.39
N ILE A 84 -10.23 3.58 -2.67
CA ILE A 84 -10.35 2.82 -1.43
C ILE A 84 -11.15 3.61 -0.40
N ASP A 85 -10.84 4.91 -0.25
CA ASP A 85 -11.53 5.79 0.68
C ASP A 85 -13.02 5.94 0.36
N GLN A 86 -13.40 6.02 -0.92
CA GLN A 86 -14.81 6.05 -1.32
C GLN A 86 -15.51 4.72 -1.07
N TRP A 87 -14.84 3.60 -1.33
CA TRP A 87 -15.37 2.28 -1.04
C TRP A 87 -15.61 2.08 0.46
N LEU A 88 -14.67 2.50 1.32
CA LEU A 88 -14.82 2.45 2.77
C LEU A 88 -16.03 3.23 3.26
N VAL A 89 -16.21 4.46 2.74
CA VAL A 89 -17.38 5.28 3.07
C VAL A 89 -18.69 4.59 2.67
N ARG A 90 -18.73 3.92 1.51
CA ARG A 90 -19.90 3.13 1.08
C ARG A 90 -20.17 1.93 1.98
N GLN A 91 -19.14 1.36 2.60
CA GLN A 91 -19.26 0.28 3.58
C GLN A 91 -19.55 0.78 5.02
N GLY A 92 -19.77 2.09 5.20
CA GLY A 92 -20.03 2.69 6.51
C GLY A 92 -18.80 2.77 7.43
N ARG A 93 -17.60 2.58 6.89
CA ARG A 93 -16.33 2.70 7.64
C ARG A 93 -15.73 4.09 7.48
N ASN A 94 -15.08 4.60 8.53
CA ASN A 94 -14.38 5.88 8.45
C ASN A 94 -13.00 5.70 7.80
N LYS A 95 -12.52 6.72 7.09
CA LYS A 95 -11.21 6.71 6.41
C LYS A 95 -10.06 6.66 7.42
N SER A 96 -10.25 7.24 8.60
CA SER A 96 -9.30 7.22 9.71
C SER A 96 -9.02 5.82 10.24
N ASP A 97 -9.95 4.90 10.03
CA ASP A 97 -9.90 3.56 10.60
C ASP A 97 -9.02 2.62 9.78
N PHE A 98 -8.60 3.07 8.58
CA PHE A 98 -7.87 2.26 7.62
C PHE A 98 -6.37 2.53 7.70
N ASN A 99 -5.70 1.71 8.50
CA ASN A 99 -4.27 1.86 8.76
C ASN A 99 -3.43 1.43 7.53
N PRO A 100 -2.13 1.81 7.47
CA PRO A 100 -1.27 1.49 6.34
C PRO A 100 -1.06 -0.02 6.10
N VAL A 101 -1.04 -0.85 7.15
CA VAL A 101 -0.92 -2.31 7.02
C VAL A 101 -2.20 -2.92 6.46
N GLU A 102 -3.37 -2.44 6.87
CA GLU A 102 -4.66 -2.83 6.31
C GLU A 102 -4.76 -2.46 4.83
N ARG A 103 -4.19 -1.31 4.43
CA ARG A 103 -4.05 -0.91 3.01
C ARG A 103 -3.21 -1.92 2.21
N LEU A 104 -2.10 -2.39 2.78
CA LEU A 104 -1.28 -3.43 2.17
C LEU A 104 -2.05 -4.75 2.03
N CYS A 105 -2.74 -5.20 3.09
CA CYS A 105 -3.58 -6.40 3.04
C CYS A 105 -4.72 -6.29 2.02
N TYR A 106 -5.28 -5.10 1.81
CA TYR A 106 -6.33 -4.88 0.82
C TYR A 106 -5.81 -5.02 -0.62
N ILE A 107 -4.58 -4.57 -0.88
CA ILE A 107 -3.90 -4.84 -2.15
C ILE A 107 -3.65 -6.35 -2.28
N GLY A 108 -3.19 -6.99 -1.20
CA GLY A 108 -2.96 -8.41 -1.14
C GLY A 108 -1.88 -8.86 -2.13
N ASN A 109 -2.27 -9.68 -3.11
CA ASN A 109 -1.41 -10.17 -4.20
C ASN A 109 -1.60 -9.39 -5.52
N ARG A 110 -2.42 -8.34 -5.52
CA ARG A 110 -2.70 -7.52 -6.72
C ARG A 110 -1.77 -6.31 -6.85
N GLY A 111 -0.76 -6.24 -5.98
CA GLY A 111 0.25 -5.18 -5.97
C GLY A 111 1.20 -5.29 -7.15
N MET A 112 1.83 -4.17 -7.50
CA MET A 112 2.89 -4.16 -8.49
C MET A 112 4.15 -4.79 -7.90
N GLY A 113 4.79 -5.72 -8.63
CA GLY A 113 6.03 -6.37 -8.19
C GLY A 113 5.79 -7.77 -7.62
N ALA A 114 6.72 -8.22 -6.77
CA ALA A 114 6.77 -9.59 -6.26
C ALA A 114 6.29 -9.74 -4.81
N LEU A 115 6.04 -8.61 -4.13
CA LEU A 115 5.63 -8.58 -2.74
C LEU A 115 4.11 -8.79 -2.62
N GLU A 116 3.74 -9.69 -1.73
CA GLU A 116 2.36 -10.06 -1.43
C GLU A 116 2.11 -9.90 0.08
N PHE A 117 0.89 -9.47 0.43
CA PHE A 117 0.51 -9.20 1.81
C PHE A 117 -0.72 -10.01 2.22
N ALA A 118 -0.67 -10.63 3.39
CA ALA A 118 -1.81 -11.35 3.95
C ALA A 118 -1.99 -10.97 5.43
N PRO A 119 -3.23 -10.79 5.92
CA PRO A 119 -3.46 -10.61 7.34
C PRO A 119 -3.11 -11.89 8.10
N LEU A 120 -2.41 -11.77 9.23
CA LEU A 120 -1.99 -12.92 10.04
C LEU A 120 -3.21 -13.69 10.61
N LEU A 121 -4.24 -12.95 11.03
CA LEU A 121 -5.54 -13.51 11.39
C LEU A 121 -6.35 -13.62 10.10
N GLY A 122 -6.48 -14.84 9.60
CA GLY A 122 -6.90 -15.17 8.24
C GLY A 122 -7.97 -14.25 7.65
N ALA A 123 -7.72 -13.79 6.42
CA ALA A 123 -8.76 -13.25 5.57
C ALA A 123 -9.47 -14.43 4.88
N ASP A 124 -10.79 -14.32 4.77
CA ASP A 124 -11.52 -15.11 3.78
C ASP A 124 -10.85 -14.90 2.43
N LYS A 125 -10.50 -15.99 1.74
CA LYS A 125 -9.93 -15.92 0.38
C LYS A 125 -10.87 -15.07 -0.47
N LEU A 126 -10.40 -13.90 -0.90
CA LEU A 126 -11.09 -13.08 -1.90
C LEU A 126 -11.23 -13.94 -3.15
N THR A 127 -12.44 -14.40 -3.43
CA THR A 127 -12.74 -15.14 -4.66
C THR A 127 -12.52 -14.21 -5.84
N ASP A 128 -11.83 -14.69 -6.87
CA ASP A 128 -11.65 -13.92 -8.10
C ASP A 128 -13.03 -13.66 -8.72
N THR A 129 -13.46 -12.41 -8.55
CA THR A 129 -14.77 -11.97 -9.03
C THR A 129 -14.56 -11.40 -10.43
N PRO A 130 -15.31 -11.87 -11.44
CA PRO A 130 -15.19 -11.34 -12.79
C PRO A 130 -15.46 -9.83 -12.78
N ILE A 131 -14.50 -9.08 -13.31
CA ILE A 131 -14.54 -7.62 -13.35
C ILE A 131 -15.55 -7.15 -14.40
N ASN A 132 -16.56 -6.39 -13.98
CA ASN A 132 -17.47 -5.72 -14.90
C ASN A 132 -16.87 -4.38 -15.37
N ILE A 133 -16.44 -4.33 -16.64
CA ILE A 133 -15.82 -3.14 -17.23
C ILE A 133 -16.75 -1.92 -17.23
N GLN A 134 -18.06 -2.10 -17.43
CA GLN A 134 -19.01 -0.97 -17.43
C GLN A 134 -19.10 -0.32 -16.04
N GLN A 135 -19.06 -1.11 -14.98
CA GLN A 135 -19.04 -0.61 -13.61
C GLN A 135 -17.74 0.15 -13.29
N MET A 136 -16.59 -0.33 -13.79
CA MET A 136 -15.31 0.39 -13.64
C MET A 136 -15.31 1.73 -14.35
N VAL A 137 -15.79 1.79 -15.60
CA VAL A 137 -15.87 3.04 -16.37
C VAL A 137 -16.79 4.04 -15.69
N LYS A 138 -17.94 3.57 -15.16
CA LYS A 138 -18.87 4.41 -14.40
C LYS A 138 -18.21 4.96 -13.13
N LEU A 139 -17.55 4.12 -12.34
CA LEU A 139 -16.86 4.53 -11.11
C LEU A 139 -15.74 5.56 -11.38
N ALA A 140 -14.91 5.32 -12.40
CA ALA A 140 -13.86 6.24 -12.80
C ALA A 140 -14.44 7.60 -13.23
N SER A 141 -15.55 7.58 -13.99
CA SER A 141 -16.26 8.78 -14.43
C SER A 141 -16.85 9.57 -13.26
N ASP A 142 -17.44 8.89 -12.28
CA ASP A 142 -18.00 9.51 -11.07
C ASP A 142 -16.90 10.23 -10.26
N ILE A 143 -15.73 9.60 -10.10
CA ILE A 143 -14.59 10.19 -9.38
C ILE A 143 -14.03 11.41 -10.12
N LEU A 144 -13.86 11.31 -11.43
CA LEU A 144 -13.39 12.43 -12.25
C LEU A 144 -14.39 13.60 -12.23
N THR A 145 -15.69 13.31 -12.24
CA THR A 145 -16.75 14.32 -12.21
C THR A 145 -16.88 14.97 -10.84
N ALA A 146 -16.80 14.20 -9.75
CA ALA A 146 -16.74 14.72 -8.39
C ALA A 146 -15.52 15.64 -8.17
N ARG A 147 -14.40 15.37 -8.86
CA ARG A 147 -13.24 16.26 -8.88
C ARG A 147 -13.46 17.52 -9.73
N LYS A 148 -14.11 17.43 -10.88
CA LYS A 148 -14.43 18.61 -11.73
C LYS A 148 -15.30 19.64 -11.01
N ILE A 149 -16.22 19.22 -10.13
CA ILE A 149 -17.04 20.15 -9.33
C ILE A 149 -16.18 20.95 -8.33
N ASN A 150 -15.04 20.41 -7.89
CA ASN A 150 -14.09 21.07 -6.98
C ASN A 150 -12.95 21.83 -7.70
N ILE A 151 -12.88 21.75 -9.03
CA ILE A 151 -11.95 22.55 -9.83
C ILE A 151 -12.80 23.63 -10.49
N GLN A 152 -13.20 24.63 -9.70
CA GLN A 152 -13.44 25.92 -10.32
C GLN A 152 -12.12 26.38 -10.91
N LEU A 153 -12.16 26.56 -12.22
CA LEU A 153 -11.07 26.98 -13.09
C LEU A 153 -10.51 28.32 -12.60
N ASN A 154 -9.49 28.29 -11.75
CA ASN A 154 -8.54 29.40 -11.72
C ASN A 154 -7.56 29.16 -12.86
N ASN A 155 -7.89 29.80 -13.99
CA ASN A 155 -7.02 29.93 -15.14
C ASN A 155 -5.68 30.51 -14.68
N GLU A 156 -4.64 29.69 -14.58
CA GLU A 156 -3.28 30.13 -14.87
C GLU A 156 -2.35 28.92 -15.12
N LYS A 157 -1.95 28.81 -16.40
CA LYS A 157 -0.81 28.07 -16.97
C LYS A 157 -0.48 26.71 -16.36
N ILE A 158 -1.07 25.66 -16.93
CA ILE A 158 -0.61 24.27 -16.82
C ILE A 158 0.73 24.16 -17.57
N ILE A 159 1.84 24.24 -16.83
CA ILE A 159 3.16 23.85 -17.32
C ILE A 159 3.15 22.32 -17.39
N ILE A 160 3.10 21.78 -18.61
CA ILE A 160 3.22 20.35 -18.88
C ILE A 160 4.64 19.94 -18.48
N PHE A 161 4.79 19.34 -17.30
CA PHE A 161 6.03 18.70 -16.89
C PHE A 161 6.25 17.47 -17.76
N ARG A 162 7.16 17.61 -18.72
CA ARG A 162 7.64 16.58 -19.63
C ARG A 162 8.39 15.55 -18.79
N CYS A 163 7.76 14.40 -18.52
CA CYS A 163 8.39 13.28 -17.85
C CYS A 163 9.44 12.67 -18.81
N TYR A 164 10.71 13.00 -18.60
CA TYR A 164 11.81 12.27 -19.21
C TYR A 164 11.88 10.90 -18.51
N ILE A 165 11.29 9.89 -19.14
CA ILE A 165 11.73 8.51 -18.96
C ILE A 165 13.10 8.43 -19.64
N LEU A 166 14.17 8.43 -18.84
CA LEU A 166 15.45 7.89 -19.25
C LEU A 166 15.38 6.38 -18.92
N LEU A 167 15.03 5.58 -19.93
CA LEU A 167 15.49 4.20 -19.98
C LEU A 167 16.91 4.22 -20.58
N LEU A 168 17.80 3.43 -19.99
CA LEU A 168 19.03 2.97 -20.63
C LEU A 168 18.72 2.28 -21.97
#